data_AF-A0ABD5QHM7-F1
#
_entry.id   AF-A0ABD5QHM7-F1
#
_cell.length_a   1.000
_cell.length_b   1.000
_cell.length_c   1.000
_cell.angle_alpha   90.00
_cell.angle_beta   90.00
_cell.angle_gamma   90.00
#
_symmetry.space_group_name_H-M   'P 1'
#
loop_
_entity.id
_entity.type
_entity.pdbx_description
1 polymer ?
#
loop_
_entity_poly.entity_id
_entity_poly.type
_entity_poly.pdbx_seq_one_letter_code
_entity_poly.pdbx_strand_id
1 'polypeptide(L)'
;LSTLLAPVGRSLRKEAPRYRLLNGDCVFLQFSVEHYLMVATTQILSVFIIFALALFVVRIGAIALRMTGLSPDVASFQAASAFSGAGYTTEEAEFTVSEPSRRTIVIWLIRLGSIGIVSALATLLLSFINAEGEDFLTLIYVISGVVGILLLARSQLLNRALTPVIELALDQTTDLAIKDYTKVLGLQSEYRVAEIEINEDEWLANDTASGLDLSEEGVILLGIKRNGDYIGAPHPDTEIQPGDTVILYGKEDRLQELADRNEGDVEAHNKARDEHKNILAEQEIIIDQ
;
A
#
# COMPACT_ATOMS: atom_id res chain seq x y z
N LEU A 1 26.12 90.02 -54.15
CA LEU A 1 25.41 88.75 -54.38
C LEU A 1 24.14 88.78 -53.54
N SER A 2 22.99 88.84 -54.23
CA SER A 2 21.60 88.62 -53.82
C SER A 2 21.31 88.36 -52.33
N THR A 3 20.71 89.29 -51.56
CA THR A 3 19.23 89.45 -51.27
C THR A 3 18.58 88.20 -50.67
N LEU A 4 17.70 88.21 -49.67
CA LEU A 4 17.13 89.16 -48.68
C LEU A 4 16.07 88.34 -47.90
N LEU A 5 15.68 88.78 -46.70
CA LEU A 5 14.34 88.61 -46.08
C LEU A 5 13.83 87.23 -45.60
N ALA A 6 13.56 87.17 -44.29
CA ALA A 6 12.37 86.48 -43.77
C ALA A 6 11.08 87.24 -44.17
N PRO A 7 9.91 86.56 -44.23
CA PRO A 7 8.81 87.08 -43.41
C PRO A 7 7.90 86.03 -42.76
N VAL A 8 7.24 86.54 -41.72
CA VAL A 8 6.10 86.11 -40.92
C VAL A 8 4.87 85.66 -41.74
N GLY A 9 4.13 84.64 -41.25
CA GLY A 9 2.65 84.69 -41.24
C GLY A 9 1.81 83.54 -41.84
N ARG A 10 1.28 82.68 -40.95
CA ARG A 10 -0.14 82.24 -40.81
C ARG A 10 -0.76 81.19 -41.79
N SER A 11 -1.26 80.10 -41.19
CA SER A 11 -2.57 79.43 -41.40
C SER A 11 -2.59 77.93 -41.78
N LEU A 12 -2.90 77.10 -40.79
CA LEU A 12 -3.80 75.93 -40.79
C LEU A 12 -3.84 75.01 -42.04
N ARG A 13 -3.24 73.83 -41.93
CA ARG A 13 -3.92 72.58 -42.31
C ARG A 13 -3.40 71.40 -41.48
N LYS A 14 -4.28 70.88 -40.62
CA LYS A 14 -4.09 69.61 -39.90
C LYS A 14 -4.00 68.48 -40.92
N GLU A 15 -2.88 67.79 -40.99
CA GLU A 15 -2.84 66.41 -41.49
C GLU A 15 -2.19 65.55 -40.40
N ALA A 16 -3.04 64.86 -39.64
CA ALA A 16 -2.62 63.82 -38.72
C ALA A 16 -2.20 62.59 -39.55
N PRO A 17 -1.04 61.97 -39.28
CA PRO A 17 -0.78 60.65 -39.81
C PRO A 17 -1.74 59.67 -39.13
N ARG A 18 -2.62 59.09 -39.93
CA ARG A 18 -3.60 58.06 -39.56
C ARG A 18 -2.82 56.78 -39.22
N TYR A 19 -2.43 56.61 -37.95
CA TYR A 19 -1.96 55.32 -37.45
C TYR A 19 -3.15 54.35 -37.46
N ARG A 20 -3.13 53.46 -38.45
CA ARG A 20 -3.99 52.27 -38.48
C ARG A 20 -3.40 51.28 -37.49
N LEU A 21 -3.69 51.46 -36.20
CA LEU A 21 -3.38 50.47 -35.16
C LEU A 21 -4.17 49.20 -35.47
N LEU A 22 -3.40 48.12 -35.64
CA LEU A 22 -3.83 46.82 -36.09
C LEU A 22 -4.64 46.12 -34.99
N ASN A 23 -5.84 45.64 -35.33
CA ASN A 23 -6.59 44.67 -34.52
C ASN A 23 -5.80 43.36 -34.22
N GLY A 24 -4.63 43.17 -34.81
CA GLY A 24 -3.78 41.99 -34.62
C GLY A 24 -3.04 41.95 -33.27
N ASP A 25 -2.61 43.10 -32.74
CA ASP A 25 -1.83 43.13 -31.50
C ASP A 25 -2.70 42.81 -30.26
N CYS A 26 -3.97 43.20 -30.29
CA CYS A 26 -4.93 42.90 -29.23
C CYS A 26 -5.32 41.40 -29.24
N VAL A 27 -5.49 40.80 -30.42
CA VAL A 27 -5.77 39.35 -30.55
C VAL A 27 -4.56 38.51 -30.16
N PHE A 28 -3.34 38.94 -30.50
CA PHE A 28 -2.11 38.24 -30.12
C PHE A 28 -1.84 38.33 -28.61
N LEU A 29 -2.07 39.50 -27.99
CA LEU A 29 -2.00 39.66 -26.53
C LEU A 29 -3.09 38.87 -25.82
N GLN A 30 -4.33 38.86 -26.32
CA GLN A 30 -5.42 38.09 -25.72
C GLN A 30 -5.21 36.58 -25.86
N PHE A 31 -4.66 36.12 -26.99
CA PHE A 31 -4.27 34.72 -27.18
C PHE A 31 -3.08 34.34 -26.31
N SER A 32 -2.06 35.20 -26.16
CA SER A 32 -0.96 34.98 -25.22
C SER A 32 -1.43 34.94 -23.77
N VAL A 33 -2.35 35.81 -23.35
CA VAL A 33 -2.88 35.83 -21.98
C VAL A 33 -3.75 34.60 -21.70
N GLU A 34 -4.65 34.19 -22.61
CA GLU A 34 -5.41 32.95 -22.42
C GLU A 34 -4.52 31.71 -22.42
N HIS A 35 -3.52 31.65 -23.31
CA HIS A 35 -2.59 30.52 -23.37
C HIS A 35 -1.66 30.48 -22.15
N TYR A 36 -1.28 31.63 -21.59
CA TYR A 36 -0.49 31.72 -20.36
C TYR A 36 -1.31 31.38 -19.12
N LEU A 37 -2.56 31.85 -19.04
CA LEU A 37 -3.51 31.47 -17.97
C LEU A 37 -3.80 29.96 -18.01
N MET A 38 -3.91 29.37 -19.20
CA MET A 38 -4.06 27.92 -19.41
C MET A 38 -2.80 27.15 -18.97
N VAL A 39 -1.60 27.66 -19.26
CA VAL A 39 -0.33 27.02 -18.82
C VAL A 39 -0.17 27.11 -17.30
N ALA A 40 -0.39 28.27 -16.68
CA ALA A 40 -0.29 28.44 -15.22
C ALA A 40 -1.31 27.56 -14.47
N THR A 41 -2.55 27.48 -14.95
CA THR A 41 -3.58 26.59 -14.36
C THR A 41 -3.23 25.12 -14.51
N THR A 42 -2.60 24.71 -15.63
CA THR A 42 -2.14 23.32 -15.80
C THR A 42 -0.97 22.95 -14.89
N GLN A 43 -0.07 23.89 -14.59
CA GLN A 43 1.05 23.69 -13.64
C GLN A 43 0.55 23.55 -12.20
N ILE A 44 -0.46 24.34 -11.80
CA ILE A 44 -1.05 24.21 -10.47
C ILE A 44 -1.85 22.90 -10.35
N LEU A 45 -2.59 22.53 -11.39
CA LEU A 45 -3.33 21.27 -11.43
C LEU A 45 -2.38 20.07 -11.32
N SER A 46 -1.22 20.10 -11.97
CA SER A 46 -0.25 19.01 -11.89
C SER A 46 0.34 18.88 -10.47
N VAL A 47 0.57 19.99 -9.74
CA VAL A 47 0.94 19.92 -8.31
C VAL A 47 -0.12 19.20 -7.50
N PHE A 48 -1.40 19.54 -7.68
CA PHE A 48 -2.49 18.88 -6.97
C PHE A 48 -2.60 17.38 -7.30
N ILE A 49 -2.41 17.01 -8.57
CA ILE A 49 -2.38 15.60 -8.99
C ILE A 49 -1.20 14.87 -8.33
N ILE A 50 -0.01 15.47 -8.30
CA ILE A 50 1.18 14.86 -7.66
C ILE A 50 0.93 14.64 -6.16
N PHE A 51 0.38 15.63 -5.45
CA PHE A 51 0.03 15.49 -4.03
C PHE A 51 -1.05 14.43 -3.80
N ALA A 52 -2.10 14.40 -4.62
CA ALA A 52 -3.15 13.39 -4.52
C ALA A 52 -2.60 11.98 -4.76
N LEU A 53 -1.76 11.81 -5.79
CA LEU A 53 -1.11 10.54 -6.10
C LEU A 53 -0.15 10.10 -4.98
N ALA A 54 0.62 11.03 -4.42
CA ALA A 54 1.51 10.76 -3.29
C ALA A 54 0.74 10.18 -2.09
N LEU A 55 -0.36 10.84 -1.69
CA LEU A 55 -1.20 10.35 -0.59
C LEU A 55 -1.88 9.01 -0.92
N PHE A 56 -2.27 8.82 -2.18
CA PHE A 56 -2.83 7.56 -2.64
C PHE A 56 -1.82 6.40 -2.57
N VAL A 57 -0.58 6.63 -2.99
CA VAL A 57 0.52 5.65 -2.89
C VAL A 57 0.81 5.32 -1.42
N VAL A 58 0.89 6.32 -0.54
CA VAL A 58 1.05 6.08 0.91
C VAL A 58 -0.09 5.23 1.46
N ARG A 59 -1.33 5.48 1.02
CA ARG A 59 -2.51 4.71 1.44
C ARG A 59 -2.43 3.26 0.98
N ILE A 60 -2.06 3.01 -0.28
CA ILE A 60 -1.86 1.66 -0.80
C ILE A 60 -0.78 0.94 0.02
N GLY A 61 0.35 1.61 0.27
CA GLY A 61 1.44 1.07 1.09
C GLY A 61 0.98 0.69 2.50
N ALA A 62 0.18 1.53 3.15
CA ALA A 62 -0.37 1.25 4.48
C ALA A 62 -1.30 0.02 4.49
N ILE A 63 -2.16 -0.11 3.48
CA ILE A 63 -3.05 -1.28 3.36
C ILE A 63 -2.23 -2.54 3.07
N ALA A 64 -1.28 -2.48 2.14
CA ALA A 64 -0.40 -3.61 1.82
C ALA A 64 0.40 -4.07 3.05
N LEU A 65 0.97 -3.13 3.82
CA LEU A 65 1.68 -3.44 5.06
C LEU A 65 0.75 -4.05 6.13
N ARG A 66 -0.50 -3.57 6.23
CA ARG A 66 -1.51 -4.16 7.11
C ARG A 66 -1.84 -5.61 6.72
N MET A 67 -1.92 -5.91 5.43
CA MET A 67 -2.14 -7.28 4.93
C MET A 67 -0.99 -8.23 5.29
N THR A 68 0.23 -7.70 5.53
CA THR A 68 1.36 -8.49 6.06
C THR A 68 1.35 -8.70 7.58
N GLY A 69 0.28 -8.29 8.27
CA GLY A 69 0.09 -8.51 9.71
C GLY A 69 0.44 -7.33 10.62
N LEU A 70 0.76 -6.16 10.08
CA LEU A 70 1.01 -4.96 10.89
C LEU A 70 -0.31 -4.35 11.41
N SER A 71 -0.27 -3.82 12.65
CA SER A 71 -1.41 -3.08 13.18
C SER A 71 -1.70 -1.83 12.33
N PRO A 72 -2.96 -1.37 12.22
CA PRO A 72 -3.33 -0.26 11.35
C PRO A 72 -2.52 1.02 11.60
N ASP A 73 -2.25 1.32 12.87
CA ASP A 73 -1.50 2.51 13.28
C ASP A 73 -0.04 2.43 12.85
N VAL A 74 0.61 1.28 13.08
CA VAL A 74 2.00 1.03 12.67
C VAL A 74 2.14 1.05 11.15
N ALA A 75 1.25 0.38 10.42
CA ALA A 75 1.30 0.31 8.97
C ALA A 75 1.14 1.69 8.31
N SER A 76 0.22 2.53 8.83
CA SER A 76 0.01 3.89 8.33
C SER A 76 1.20 4.81 8.59
N PHE A 77 1.78 4.73 9.80
CA PHE A 77 2.97 5.47 10.17
C PHE A 77 4.18 5.05 9.33
N GLN A 78 4.41 3.74 9.21
CA GLN A 78 5.50 3.20 8.40
C GLN A 78 5.36 3.59 6.94
N ALA A 79 4.18 3.45 6.32
CA ALA A 79 4.00 3.83 4.93
C ALA A 79 4.28 5.33 4.67
N ALA A 80 3.83 6.19 5.58
CA ALA A 80 4.08 7.63 5.50
C ALA A 80 5.58 7.96 5.66
N SER A 81 6.25 7.39 6.66
CA SER A 81 7.68 7.60 6.93
C SER A 81 8.58 7.02 5.84
N ALA A 82 8.17 5.89 5.23
CA ALA A 82 8.82 5.29 4.07
C ALA A 82 8.82 6.26 2.89
N PHE A 83 7.63 6.75 2.55
CA PHE A 83 7.41 7.61 1.41
C PHE A 83 8.08 8.98 1.59
N SER A 84 8.05 9.54 2.80
CA SER A 84 8.72 10.81 3.06
C SER A 84 10.24 10.70 3.16
N GLY A 85 10.79 9.48 3.30
CA GLY A 85 12.22 9.25 3.51
C GLY A 85 12.70 9.65 4.91
N ALA A 86 11.80 9.79 5.88
CA ALA A 86 12.15 10.15 7.26
C ALA A 86 12.81 8.99 8.03
N GLY A 87 12.61 7.76 7.57
CA GLY A 87 13.11 6.54 8.22
C GLY A 87 12.23 6.05 9.37
N TYR A 88 12.69 5.02 10.09
CA TYR A 88 12.01 4.43 11.25
C TYR A 88 13.00 4.25 12.40
N THR A 89 12.49 3.94 13.60
CA THR A 89 13.36 3.52 14.70
C THR A 89 13.97 2.15 14.38
N THR A 90 15.13 1.84 14.98
CA THR A 90 15.88 0.60 14.71
C THR A 90 15.12 -0.67 15.10
N GLU A 91 14.28 -0.61 16.14
CA GLU A 91 13.45 -1.73 16.61
C GLU A 91 12.35 -2.08 15.58
N GLU A 92 11.72 -1.08 14.97
CA GLU A 92 10.75 -1.27 13.89
C GLU A 92 11.40 -1.68 12.56
N ALA A 93 12.66 -1.30 12.34
CA ALA A 93 13.44 -1.73 11.19
C ALA A 93 13.80 -3.23 11.27
N GLU A 94 14.08 -3.75 12.47
CA GLU A 94 14.37 -5.18 12.69
C GLU A 94 13.17 -6.07 12.38
N PHE A 95 11.96 -5.63 12.75
CA PHE A 95 10.70 -6.33 12.43
C PHE A 95 10.31 -6.23 10.94
N THR A 96 10.70 -5.16 10.24
CA THR A 96 10.37 -4.97 8.82
C THR A 96 11.27 -5.78 7.89
N VAL A 97 12.53 -6.02 8.28
CA VAL A 97 13.54 -6.70 7.44
C VAL A 97 13.40 -8.22 7.42
N SER A 98 12.71 -8.81 8.41
CA SER A 98 12.54 -10.26 8.55
C SER A 98 11.62 -10.90 7.50
N GLU A 99 10.66 -10.15 6.93
CA GLU A 99 9.74 -10.68 5.90
C GLU A 99 10.02 -10.05 4.50
N PRO A 100 10.31 -10.86 3.45
CA PRO A 100 10.64 -10.36 2.12
C PRO A 100 9.59 -9.44 1.49
N SER A 101 8.30 -9.71 1.76
CA SER A 101 7.17 -8.95 1.21
C SER A 101 7.13 -7.52 1.75
N ARG A 102 7.31 -7.34 3.08
CA ARG A 102 7.36 -6.01 3.73
C ARG A 102 8.51 -5.16 3.19
N ARG A 103 9.69 -5.78 3.08
CA ARG A 103 10.89 -5.11 2.55
C ARG A 103 10.67 -4.56 1.14
N THR A 104 10.01 -5.32 0.27
CA THR A 104 9.75 -4.90 -1.11
C THR A 104 8.79 -3.72 -1.18
N ILE A 105 7.70 -3.75 -0.40
CA ILE A 105 6.74 -2.63 -0.30
C ILE A 105 7.45 -1.35 0.15
N VAL A 106 8.25 -1.44 1.22
CA VAL A 106 8.97 -0.28 1.78
C VAL A 106 9.99 0.29 0.78
N ILE A 107 10.75 -0.56 0.07
CA ILE A 107 11.70 -0.10 -0.95
C ILE A 107 10.98 0.68 -2.07
N TRP A 108 9.81 0.21 -2.51
CA TRP A 108 9.03 0.91 -3.52
C TRP A 108 8.47 2.24 -3.01
N LEU A 109 7.98 2.29 -1.77
CA LEU A 109 7.51 3.53 -1.16
C LEU A 109 8.62 4.59 -1.09
N ILE A 110 9.83 4.21 -0.68
CA ILE A 110 10.98 5.12 -0.61
C ILE A 110 11.35 5.67 -2.00
N ARG A 111 11.41 4.80 -3.01
CA ARG A 111 11.74 5.21 -4.40
C ARG A 111 10.68 6.15 -4.97
N LEU A 112 9.40 5.80 -4.83
CA LEU A 112 8.28 6.62 -5.32
C LEU A 112 8.19 7.95 -4.59
N GLY A 113 8.44 7.95 -3.29
CA GLY A 113 8.47 9.16 -2.47
C GLY A 113 9.54 10.15 -2.91
N SER A 114 10.76 9.66 -3.12
CA SER A 114 11.88 10.48 -3.60
C SER A 114 11.58 11.10 -4.98
N ILE A 115 11.03 10.32 -5.90
CA ILE A 115 10.61 10.81 -7.23
C ILE A 115 9.50 11.85 -7.10
N GLY A 116 8.47 11.55 -6.30
CA GLY A 116 7.31 12.42 -6.12
C GLY A 116 7.68 13.79 -5.53
N ILE A 117 8.55 13.83 -4.52
CA ILE A 117 9.03 15.09 -3.92
C ILE A 117 9.79 15.93 -4.93
N VAL A 118 10.71 15.32 -5.70
CA VAL A 118 11.48 16.04 -6.73
C VAL A 118 10.57 16.59 -7.82
N SER A 119 9.59 15.79 -8.29
CA SER A 119 8.62 16.23 -9.30
C SER A 119 7.70 17.35 -8.78
N ALA A 120 7.23 17.25 -7.53
CA ALA A 120 6.40 18.29 -6.92
C ALA A 120 7.16 19.61 -6.79
N LEU A 121 8.41 19.56 -6.31
CA LEU A 121 9.26 20.74 -6.17
C LEU A 121 9.58 21.38 -7.52
N ALA A 122 9.94 20.58 -8.54
CA ALA A 122 10.22 21.09 -9.87
C ALA A 122 8.99 21.79 -10.49
N THR A 123 7.81 21.18 -10.32
CA THR A 123 6.54 21.73 -10.83
C THR A 123 6.16 23.02 -10.10
N LEU A 124 6.30 23.05 -8.78
CA LEU A 124 6.05 24.24 -7.98
C LEU A 124 6.99 25.39 -8.38
N LEU A 125 8.29 25.13 -8.51
CA LEU A 125 9.27 26.14 -8.94
C LEU A 125 8.94 26.68 -10.33
N LEU A 126 8.59 25.82 -11.27
CA LEU A 126 8.19 26.22 -12.61
C LEU A 126 6.91 27.09 -12.58
N SER A 127 5.97 26.78 -11.67
CA SER A 127 4.77 27.58 -11.46
C SER A 127 5.06 29.00 -10.97
N PHE A 128 6.10 29.21 -10.16
CA PHE A 128 6.51 30.54 -9.70
C PHE A 128 7.33 31.30 -10.75
N ILE A 129 8.20 30.61 -11.50
CA ILE A 129 9.01 31.25 -12.56
C ILE A 129 8.13 31.80 -13.69
N ASN A 130 7.02 31.11 -13.99
CA ASN A 130 6.06 31.53 -15.02
C ASN A 130 4.85 32.28 -14.44
N ALA A 131 4.97 32.91 -13.28
CA ALA A 131 3.92 33.75 -12.72
C ALA A 131 4.24 35.23 -12.97
N GLU A 132 3.72 35.80 -14.06
CA GLU A 132 3.76 37.25 -14.28
C GLU A 132 2.60 37.94 -13.52
N GLY A 133 2.84 38.31 -12.27
CA GLY A 133 2.08 39.34 -11.57
C GLY A 133 0.75 38.90 -10.94
N GLU A 134 0.81 38.05 -9.91
CA GLU A 134 -0.03 38.05 -8.68
C GLU A 134 0.38 36.86 -7.79
N ASP A 135 1.62 36.89 -7.28
CA ASP A 135 2.25 35.79 -6.52
C ASP A 135 1.45 35.39 -5.27
N PHE A 136 0.77 36.35 -4.64
CA PHE A 136 0.06 36.13 -3.37
C PHE A 136 -1.24 35.33 -3.55
N LEU A 137 -2.03 35.64 -4.59
CA LEU A 137 -3.28 34.89 -4.87
C LEU A 137 -2.97 33.47 -5.33
N THR A 138 -1.94 33.30 -6.16
CA THR A 138 -1.46 31.98 -6.59
C THR A 138 -1.01 31.13 -5.39
N LEU A 139 -0.25 31.72 -4.46
CA LEU A 139 0.17 31.05 -3.24
C LEU A 139 -1.03 30.62 -2.37
N ILE A 140 -2.01 31.50 -2.15
CA ILE A 140 -3.23 31.16 -1.41
C ILE A 140 -3.98 30.02 -2.09
N TYR A 141 -4.12 30.06 -3.41
CA TYR A 141 -4.82 29.02 -4.15
C TYR A 141 -4.13 27.66 -4.01
N VAL A 142 -2.80 27.59 -4.17
CA VAL A 142 -2.01 26.37 -3.97
C VAL A 142 -2.15 25.84 -2.55
N ILE A 143 -1.99 26.69 -1.52
CA ILE A 143 -2.13 26.28 -0.11
C ILE A 143 -3.54 25.75 0.16
N SER A 144 -4.57 26.46 -0.32
CA SER A 144 -5.96 26.06 -0.13
C SER A 144 -6.27 24.71 -0.78
N GLY A 145 -5.71 24.44 -1.97
CA GLY A 145 -5.86 23.18 -2.66
C GLY A 145 -5.15 22.03 -1.95
N VAL A 146 -3.91 22.24 -1.50
CA VAL A 146 -3.18 21.22 -0.71
C VAL A 146 -3.91 20.90 0.59
N VAL A 147 -4.38 21.92 1.32
CA VAL A 147 -5.19 21.73 2.53
C VAL A 147 -6.48 20.97 2.21
N GLY A 148 -7.16 21.32 1.13
CA GLY A 148 -8.36 20.62 0.66
C GLY A 148 -8.09 19.14 0.38
N ILE A 149 -6.99 18.82 -0.30
CA ILE A 149 -6.55 17.44 -0.56
C ILE A 149 -6.26 16.69 0.74
N LEU A 150 -5.55 17.31 1.70
CA LEU A 150 -5.25 16.69 2.99
C LEU A 150 -6.52 16.41 3.81
N LEU A 151 -7.49 17.33 3.78
CA LEU A 151 -8.79 17.14 4.43
C LEU A 151 -9.59 16.01 3.77
N LEU A 152 -9.61 15.96 2.43
CA LEU A 152 -10.25 14.88 1.68
C LEU A 152 -9.62 13.52 1.99
N ALA A 153 -8.29 13.45 2.02
CA ALA A 153 -7.54 12.24 2.35
C ALA A 153 -7.80 11.75 3.79
N ARG A 154 -8.16 12.65 4.72
CA ARG A 154 -8.57 12.30 6.09
C ARG A 154 -10.04 11.89 6.21
N SER A 155 -10.86 12.10 5.19
CA SER A 155 -12.29 11.83 5.29
C SER A 155 -12.59 10.34 5.46
N GLN A 156 -13.45 10.01 6.43
CA GLN A 156 -13.85 8.62 6.71
C GLN A 156 -14.62 7.99 5.56
N LEU A 157 -15.36 8.81 4.80
CA LEU A 157 -16.13 8.36 3.63
C LEU A 157 -15.20 7.84 2.53
N LEU A 158 -14.17 8.62 2.19
CA LEU A 158 -13.19 8.22 1.19
C LEU A 158 -12.41 6.98 1.66
N ASN A 159 -12.05 6.93 2.94
CA ASN A 159 -11.42 5.75 3.52
C ASN A 159 -12.30 4.50 3.39
N ARG A 160 -13.59 4.59 3.70
CA ARG A 160 -14.51 3.45 3.61
C ARG A 160 -14.78 2.99 2.18
N ALA A 161 -14.76 3.92 1.21
CA ALA A 161 -14.96 3.60 -0.20
C ALA A 161 -13.70 3.02 -0.87
N LEU A 162 -12.51 3.59 -0.61
CA LEU A 162 -11.27 3.20 -1.29
C LEU A 162 -10.64 1.93 -0.71
N THR A 163 -10.77 1.70 0.59
CA THR A 163 -10.14 0.54 1.25
C THR A 163 -10.55 -0.80 0.62
N PRO A 164 -11.84 -1.13 0.43
CA PRO A 164 -12.22 -2.41 -0.18
C PRO A 164 -11.78 -2.53 -1.65
N VAL A 165 -11.72 -1.40 -2.39
CA VAL A 165 -11.24 -1.39 -3.78
C VAL A 165 -9.74 -1.69 -3.85
N ILE A 166 -8.97 -1.09 -2.95
CA ILE A 166 -7.52 -1.31 -2.86
C ILE A 166 -7.23 -2.74 -2.41
N GLU A 167 -7.95 -3.24 -1.40
CA GLU A 167 -7.85 -4.63 -0.93
C GLU A 167 -8.15 -5.61 -2.07
N LEU A 168 -9.25 -5.43 -2.81
CA LEU A 168 -9.62 -6.27 -3.95
C LEU A 168 -8.57 -6.25 -5.08
N ALA A 169 -8.05 -5.07 -5.42
CA ALA A 169 -7.06 -4.93 -6.48
C ALA A 169 -5.71 -5.57 -6.11
N LEU A 170 -5.33 -5.46 -4.83
CA LEU A 170 -4.11 -6.08 -4.31
C LEU A 170 -4.26 -7.60 -4.22
N ASP A 171 -5.42 -8.12 -3.79
CA ASP A 171 -5.67 -9.56 -3.66
C ASP A 171 -5.66 -10.28 -5.03
N GLN A 172 -6.08 -9.59 -6.09
CA GLN A 172 -6.16 -10.16 -7.43
C GLN A 172 -4.83 -10.16 -8.20
N THR A 173 -3.88 -9.30 -7.80
CA THR A 173 -2.57 -9.15 -8.47
C THR A 173 -1.43 -9.69 -7.62
N THR A 174 -1.65 -9.85 -6.32
CA THR A 174 -0.65 -10.37 -5.40
C THR A 174 -1.05 -11.79 -5.07
N ASP A 175 -0.18 -12.73 -5.42
CA ASP A 175 -0.17 -14.09 -4.89
C ASP A 175 0.27 -13.99 -3.41
N LEU A 176 -0.52 -13.28 -2.58
CA LEU A 176 -0.41 -13.32 -1.13
C LEU A 176 -0.93 -14.67 -0.73
N ALA A 177 -0.06 -15.66 -0.94
CA ALA A 177 -0.11 -16.97 -0.36
C ALA A 177 -0.61 -16.81 1.08
N ILE A 178 -1.88 -17.13 1.24
CA ILE A 178 -2.53 -17.74 2.38
C ILE A 178 -1.78 -17.49 3.69
N LYS A 179 -2.38 -16.63 4.55
CA LYS A 179 -2.26 -16.59 6.01
C LYS A 179 -1.07 -17.39 6.58
N ASP A 180 -0.01 -16.69 6.97
CA ASP A 180 1.11 -17.33 7.67
C ASP A 180 1.50 -16.51 8.89
N TYR A 181 0.81 -16.77 10.01
CA TYR A 181 1.16 -16.19 11.31
C TYR A 181 2.35 -16.91 11.98
N THR A 182 3.11 -17.73 11.23
CA THR A 182 4.03 -18.71 11.82
C THR A 182 5.52 -18.51 11.63
N LYS A 183 5.97 -17.48 10.92
CA LYS A 183 7.42 -17.25 10.81
C LYS A 183 8.08 -16.67 12.07
N VAL A 184 7.32 -16.45 13.14
CA VAL A 184 7.83 -15.84 14.38
C VAL A 184 8.66 -16.81 15.25
N LEU A 185 8.73 -18.11 14.94
CA LEU A 185 9.43 -19.10 15.77
C LEU A 185 10.70 -19.72 15.16
N GLY A 186 11.26 -19.17 14.08
CA GLY A 186 12.58 -19.56 13.59
C GLY A 186 12.71 -21.03 13.16
N LEU A 187 11.61 -21.65 12.76
CA LEU A 187 11.57 -23.03 12.29
C LEU A 187 11.89 -23.04 10.79
N GLN A 188 12.72 -24.00 10.39
CA GLN A 188 13.15 -24.17 9.01
C GLN A 188 11.95 -24.31 8.05
N SER A 189 12.23 -23.96 6.79
CA SER A 189 11.39 -23.49 5.68
C SER A 189 10.06 -24.20 5.34
N GLU A 190 9.60 -25.17 6.11
CA GLU A 190 8.47 -26.04 5.74
C GLU A 190 7.40 -26.21 6.85
N TYR A 191 7.65 -25.77 8.09
CA TYR A 191 6.69 -25.89 9.20
C TYR A 191 5.91 -24.59 9.44
N ARG A 192 4.59 -24.70 9.62
CA ARG A 192 3.64 -23.58 9.76
C ARG A 192 2.56 -23.89 10.80
N VAL A 193 1.81 -22.86 11.19
CA VAL A 193 0.59 -22.93 12.00
C VAL A 193 -0.58 -22.65 11.08
N ALA A 194 -1.53 -23.58 11.06
CA ALA A 194 -2.77 -23.46 10.32
C ALA A 194 -3.97 -23.38 11.26
N GLU A 195 -4.96 -22.60 10.88
CA GLU A 195 -6.31 -22.61 11.47
C GLU A 195 -7.23 -23.37 10.50
N ILE A 196 -7.82 -24.47 10.97
CA ILE A 196 -8.74 -25.31 10.18
C ILE A 196 -10.12 -25.24 10.84
N GLU A 197 -11.15 -24.85 10.07
CA GLU A 197 -12.55 -24.87 10.51
C GLU A 197 -13.13 -26.26 10.28
N ILE A 198 -13.64 -26.89 11.33
CA ILE A 198 -14.05 -28.30 11.31
C ILE A 198 -15.48 -28.43 10.83
N ASN A 199 -15.68 -29.16 9.74
CA ASN A 199 -16.99 -29.54 9.23
C ASN A 199 -17.45 -30.92 9.74
N GLU A 200 -18.73 -31.25 9.57
CA GLU A 200 -19.30 -32.52 10.06
C GLU A 200 -18.67 -33.78 9.42
N ASP A 201 -18.15 -33.67 8.20
CA ASP A 201 -17.63 -34.79 7.40
C ASP A 201 -16.07 -34.89 7.39
N GLU A 202 -15.38 -34.07 8.18
CA GLU A 202 -13.92 -34.01 8.20
C GLU A 202 -13.31 -34.96 9.24
N TRP A 203 -12.12 -35.50 8.93
CA TRP A 203 -11.41 -36.47 9.79
C TRP A 203 -11.20 -36.00 11.24
N LEU A 204 -11.09 -34.69 11.45
CA LEU A 204 -10.86 -34.08 12.77
C LEU A 204 -12.13 -33.96 13.61
N ALA A 205 -13.30 -34.23 13.06
CA ALA A 205 -14.58 -34.08 13.75
C ALA A 205 -14.90 -35.27 14.67
N ASN A 206 -15.53 -35.00 15.81
CA ASN A 206 -16.10 -35.97 16.74
C ASN A 206 -15.08 -36.99 17.31
N ASP A 207 -13.80 -36.63 17.33
CA ASP A 207 -12.76 -37.40 18.01
C ASP A 207 -11.98 -36.54 19.00
N THR A 208 -11.34 -37.20 19.95
CA THR A 208 -10.48 -36.60 20.97
C THR A 208 -9.11 -36.26 20.39
N ALA A 209 -8.48 -35.23 20.94
CA ALA A 209 -7.10 -34.89 20.59
C ALA A 209 -6.13 -36.08 20.75
N SER A 210 -6.38 -36.99 21.69
CA SER A 210 -5.64 -38.26 21.81
C SER A 210 -6.00 -39.32 20.77
N GLY A 211 -7.26 -39.39 20.33
CA GLY A 211 -7.72 -40.43 19.40
C GLY A 211 -7.18 -40.22 17.99
N LEU A 212 -6.94 -38.96 17.61
CA LEU A 212 -6.44 -38.58 16.30
C LEU A 212 -4.94 -38.85 16.10
N ASP A 213 -4.18 -39.10 17.18
CA ASP A 213 -2.74 -39.37 17.14
C ASP A 213 -1.93 -38.39 16.26
N LEU A 214 -2.34 -37.11 16.21
CA LEU A 214 -1.77 -36.11 15.30
C LEU A 214 -0.25 -35.96 15.42
N SER A 215 0.29 -36.17 16.63
CA SER A 215 1.74 -36.14 16.87
C SER A 215 2.50 -37.23 16.11
N GLU A 216 1.88 -38.38 15.87
CA GLU A 216 2.47 -39.48 15.08
C GLU A 216 2.52 -39.14 13.58
N GLU A 217 1.73 -38.17 13.12
CA GLU A 217 1.78 -37.61 11.77
C GLU A 217 2.69 -36.36 11.67
N GLY A 218 3.33 -35.97 12.77
CA GLY A 218 4.16 -34.77 12.84
C GLY A 218 3.37 -33.47 12.98
N VAL A 219 2.14 -33.54 13.49
CA VAL A 219 1.25 -32.39 13.70
C VAL A 219 0.98 -32.19 15.19
N ILE A 220 1.09 -30.95 15.67
CA ILE A 220 0.87 -30.57 17.06
C ILE A 220 -0.38 -29.71 17.17
N LEU A 221 -1.33 -30.15 18.00
CA LEU A 221 -2.50 -29.34 18.36
C LEU A 221 -2.12 -28.26 19.37
N LEU A 222 -2.23 -26.99 18.97
CA LEU A 222 -1.91 -25.83 19.81
C LEU A 222 -3.13 -25.33 20.60
N GLY A 223 -4.31 -25.37 19.99
CA GLY A 223 -5.53 -24.84 20.59
C GLY A 223 -6.78 -25.10 19.78
N ILE A 224 -7.93 -24.88 20.41
CA ILE A 224 -9.26 -24.98 19.79
C ILE A 224 -10.01 -23.68 20.09
N LYS A 225 -10.64 -23.11 19.07
CA LYS A 225 -11.54 -21.97 19.20
C LYS A 225 -12.98 -22.47 19.03
N ARG A 226 -13.78 -22.36 20.09
CA ARG A 226 -15.16 -22.85 20.13
C ARG A 226 -16.09 -21.72 20.54
N ASN A 227 -17.09 -21.41 19.72
CA ASN A 227 -18.08 -20.35 20.01
C ASN A 227 -17.47 -18.98 20.39
N GLY A 228 -16.27 -18.68 19.89
CA GLY A 228 -15.55 -17.44 20.19
C GLY A 228 -14.60 -17.50 21.39
N ASP A 229 -14.68 -18.55 22.22
CA ASP A 229 -13.74 -18.81 23.31
C ASP A 229 -12.53 -19.60 22.82
N TYR A 230 -11.37 -19.36 23.44
CA TYR A 230 -10.11 -20.01 23.10
C TYR A 230 -9.67 -21.00 24.18
N ILE A 231 -9.50 -22.26 23.79
CA ILE A 231 -8.98 -23.36 24.59
C ILE A 231 -7.52 -23.58 24.19
N GLY A 232 -6.58 -23.03 24.96
CA GLY A 232 -5.15 -23.22 24.73
C GLY A 232 -4.65 -24.52 25.36
N ALA A 233 -3.75 -25.23 24.66
CA ALA A 233 -3.20 -26.52 25.11
C ALA A 233 -4.30 -27.49 25.61
N PRO A 234 -5.24 -27.87 24.73
CA PRO A 234 -6.37 -28.72 25.11
C PRO A 234 -5.90 -30.03 25.74
N HIS A 235 -6.65 -30.52 26.73
CA HIS A 235 -6.37 -31.81 27.36
C HIS A 235 -6.53 -32.93 26.31
N PRO A 236 -5.79 -34.06 26.40
CA PRO A 236 -5.93 -35.18 25.46
C PRO A 236 -7.38 -35.66 25.25
N ASP A 237 -8.19 -35.64 26.32
CA ASP A 237 -9.60 -36.04 26.30
C ASP A 237 -10.55 -34.97 25.71
N THR A 238 -10.02 -33.84 25.22
CA THR A 238 -10.84 -32.79 24.62
C THR A 238 -11.31 -33.25 23.24
N GLU A 239 -12.61 -33.44 23.12
CA GLU A 239 -13.28 -33.76 21.86
C GLU A 239 -13.38 -32.53 20.96
N ILE A 240 -12.98 -32.67 19.69
CA ILE A 240 -13.12 -31.67 18.65
C ILE A 240 -14.51 -31.80 18.02
N GLN A 241 -15.23 -30.69 17.91
CA GLN A 241 -16.63 -30.67 17.48
C GLN A 241 -16.78 -29.92 16.15
N PRO A 242 -17.76 -30.30 15.31
CA PRO A 242 -18.12 -29.50 14.14
C PRO A 242 -18.41 -28.05 14.51
N GLY A 243 -17.86 -27.11 13.73
CA GLY A 243 -17.92 -25.67 14.00
C GLY A 243 -16.79 -25.13 14.88
N ASP A 244 -15.89 -25.98 15.38
CA ASP A 244 -14.65 -25.53 15.99
C ASP A 244 -13.67 -25.01 14.94
N THR A 245 -12.79 -24.10 15.35
CA THR A 245 -11.57 -23.80 14.60
C THR A 245 -10.37 -24.35 15.36
N VAL A 246 -9.68 -25.31 14.77
CA VAL A 246 -8.53 -25.99 15.37
C VAL A 246 -7.24 -25.31 14.90
N ILE A 247 -6.33 -25.04 15.83
CA ILE A 247 -5.03 -24.41 15.58
C ILE A 247 -3.96 -25.49 15.65
N LEU A 248 -3.34 -25.80 14.52
CA LEU A 248 -2.37 -26.87 14.36
C LEU A 248 -1.00 -26.33 13.95
N TYR A 249 0.07 -27.01 14.35
CA TYR A 249 1.44 -26.75 13.92
C TYR A 249 2.03 -27.99 13.25
N GLY A 250 2.61 -27.86 12.06
CA GLY A 250 3.14 -28.99 11.30
C GLY A 250 3.71 -28.57 9.96
N LYS A 251 4.15 -29.53 9.14
CA LYS A 251 4.63 -29.27 7.78
C LYS A 251 3.47 -28.83 6.88
N GLU A 252 3.68 -27.83 6.01
CA GLU A 252 2.63 -27.28 5.13
C GLU A 252 1.86 -28.36 4.35
N ASP A 253 2.58 -29.25 3.66
CA ASP A 253 1.99 -30.34 2.88
C ASP A 253 1.19 -31.34 3.74
N ARG A 254 1.44 -31.39 5.07
CA ARG A 254 0.69 -32.23 6.01
C ARG A 254 -0.55 -31.54 6.52
N LEU A 255 -0.45 -30.25 6.85
CA LEU A 255 -1.59 -29.46 7.28
C LEU A 255 -2.64 -29.34 6.17
N GLN A 256 -2.21 -29.18 4.91
CA GLN A 256 -3.12 -29.13 3.77
C GLN A 256 -3.81 -30.48 3.53
N GLU A 257 -3.07 -31.58 3.58
CA GLU A 257 -3.65 -32.91 3.41
C GLU A 257 -4.63 -33.25 4.55
N LEU A 258 -4.32 -32.85 5.78
CA LEU A 258 -5.21 -33.04 6.94
C LEU A 258 -6.50 -32.22 6.83
N ALA A 259 -6.44 -31.02 6.25
CA ALA A 259 -7.61 -30.17 6.02
C ALA A 259 -8.56 -30.75 4.96
N ASP A 260 -8.01 -31.42 3.94
CA ASP A 260 -8.78 -32.02 2.85
C ASP A 260 -9.20 -33.48 3.16
N ARG A 261 -8.79 -34.04 4.31
CA ARG A 261 -9.00 -35.45 4.66
C ARG A 261 -10.42 -35.70 5.15
N ASN A 262 -11.10 -36.62 4.47
CA ASN A 262 -12.44 -37.07 4.85
C ASN A 262 -12.41 -38.03 6.03
N GLU A 263 -13.50 -38.08 6.79
CA GLU A 263 -13.71 -39.06 7.85
C GLU A 263 -13.49 -40.51 7.36
N GLY A 264 -12.75 -41.31 8.12
CA GLY A 264 -12.52 -42.73 7.80
C GLY A 264 -11.37 -43.05 6.84
N ASP A 265 -10.57 -42.06 6.39
CA ASP A 265 -9.38 -42.31 5.54
C ASP A 265 -8.16 -42.82 6.35
N VAL A 266 -8.27 -44.08 6.78
CA VAL A 266 -7.22 -44.79 7.53
C VAL A 266 -5.95 -45.02 6.69
N GLU A 267 -6.07 -45.06 5.36
CA GLU A 267 -4.91 -45.24 4.47
C GLU A 267 -4.04 -43.98 4.43
N ALA A 268 -4.66 -42.80 4.33
CA ALA A 268 -3.98 -41.52 4.43
C ALA A 268 -3.27 -41.35 5.79
N HIS A 269 -3.94 -41.69 6.89
CA HIS A 269 -3.37 -41.64 8.23
C HIS A 269 -2.10 -42.52 8.35
N ASN A 270 -2.17 -43.79 7.93
CA ASN A 270 -1.01 -44.68 8.01
C ASN A 270 0.17 -44.21 7.14
N LYS A 271 -0.14 -43.69 5.94
CA LYS A 271 0.87 -43.13 5.04
C LYS A 271 1.55 -41.91 5.67
N ALA A 272 0.78 -41.01 6.28
CA ALA A 272 1.32 -39.84 6.96
C ALA A 272 2.24 -40.22 8.13
N ARG A 273 1.88 -41.26 8.91
CA ARG A 273 2.73 -41.80 9.97
C ARG A 273 4.04 -42.38 9.45
N ASP A 274 4.01 -43.12 8.35
CA ASP A 274 5.23 -43.70 7.77
C ASP A 274 6.14 -42.61 7.18
N GLU A 275 5.57 -41.58 6.56
CA GLU A 275 6.32 -40.39 6.12
C GLU A 275 6.95 -39.66 7.31
N HIS A 276 6.23 -39.49 8.42
CA HIS A 276 6.76 -38.85 9.62
C HIS A 276 7.91 -39.64 10.25
N LYS A 277 7.82 -40.97 10.31
CA LYS A 277 8.93 -41.83 10.79
C LYS A 277 10.22 -41.64 10.00
N ASN A 278 10.13 -41.51 8.68
CA ASN A 278 11.30 -41.26 7.84
C ASN A 278 11.93 -39.90 8.18
N ILE A 279 11.10 -38.87 8.40
CA ILE A 279 11.57 -37.54 8.83
C ILE A 279 12.26 -37.62 10.19
N LEU A 280 11.71 -38.35 11.17
CA LEU A 280 12.34 -38.54 12.48
C LEU A 280 13.71 -39.23 12.37
N ALA A 281 13.83 -40.24 11.51
CA ALA A 281 15.10 -40.92 11.26
C ALA A 281 16.16 -39.99 10.63
N GLU A 282 15.76 -39.09 9.73
CA GLU A 282 16.64 -38.05 9.19
C GLU A 282 17.04 -37.03 10.26
N GLN A 283 16.12 -36.66 11.15
CA GLN A 283 16.38 -35.72 12.24
C GLN A 283 17.32 -36.30 13.30
N GLU A 284 17.20 -37.58 13.65
CA GLU A 284 18.14 -38.26 14.55
C GLU A 284 19.58 -38.17 14.03
N ILE A 285 19.78 -38.34 12.72
CA ILE A 285 21.11 -38.21 12.08
C ILE A 285 21.66 -36.78 12.23
N ILE A 286 20.81 -35.76 12.21
CA ILE A 286 21.21 -34.35 12.36
C ILE A 286 21.50 -34.01 13.83
N ILE A 287 20.71 -34.54 14.77
CA ILE A 287 20.90 -34.30 16.21
C ILE A 287 22.20 -34.95 16.72
N ASP A 288 22.59 -36.07 16.15
CA ASP A 288 23.83 -36.80 16.50
C ASP A 288 25.11 -36.21 15.86
N GLN A 289 25.02 -35.12 15.07
CA GLN A 289 26.17 -34.39 14.49
C GLN A 289 26.59 -33.18 15.33
#